data_AF-A0A1C7MZP4-F1
#
_entry.id   AF-A0A1C7MZP4-F1
#
_cell.length_a   1.000
_cell.length_b   1.000
_cell.length_c   1.000
_cell.angle_alpha   90.00
_cell.angle_beta   90.00
_cell.angle_gamma   90.00
#
_symmetry.space_group_name_H-M   'P 1'
#
loop_
_entity.id
_entity.type
_entity.pdbx_description
1 polymer ?
#
loop_
_entity_poly.entity_id
_entity_poly.type
_entity_poly.pdbx_seq_one_letter_code
_entity_poly.pdbx_strand_id
1 'polypeptide(L)'
;MVKVLILGAGYGTRLQRDLASSTEYQHLLGVPKALLPLGGRDALITHWIELFEKHGISAKNDIYIVTNDSCYQAFQTWAAAHEISQDHIVSDGTSSNETRLGAVPDILFGIQQFGLDQQDHVLVVGGDTLFLHDFDLLAFLRTFEQQERGCLVTTYQVKDSEVHKFGIVETDKDGLITSFLEKPEPTATQARSACPCFYLFHKEAISLIEAFIKECKQANAPKEAYDATGKCLAYLYPRFPIATFPISGRIDVGGLESYLDAHAYFSSN
;
A
#
# COMPACT_ATOMS: atom_id res chain seq x y z
N MET A 1 10.65 -14.39 -8.19
CA MET A 1 10.99 -14.09 -6.78
C MET A 1 9.95 -13.12 -6.24
N VAL A 2 10.05 -12.65 -4.99
CA VAL A 2 9.18 -11.56 -4.51
C VAL A 2 9.92 -10.24 -4.69
N LYS A 3 9.28 -9.27 -5.33
CA LYS A 3 9.73 -7.87 -5.45
C LYS A 3 8.73 -6.98 -4.72
N VAL A 4 9.19 -5.88 -4.15
CA VAL A 4 8.36 -4.96 -3.38
C VAL A 4 8.17 -3.67 -4.17
N LEU A 5 6.92 -3.25 -4.31
CA LEU A 5 6.55 -1.96 -4.88
C LEU A 5 5.88 -1.10 -3.79
N ILE A 6 6.52 -0.01 -3.40
CA ILE A 6 6.00 0.95 -2.42
C ILE A 6 5.32 2.11 -3.14
N LEU A 7 4.08 2.40 -2.75
CA LEU A 7 3.30 3.52 -3.30
C LEU A 7 3.60 4.81 -2.53
N GLY A 8 4.31 5.73 -3.18
CA GLY A 8 4.74 7.02 -2.64
C GLY A 8 4.20 8.23 -3.42
N ALA A 9 3.21 8.05 -4.31
CA ALA A 9 2.68 9.11 -5.17
C ALA A 9 1.54 9.94 -4.53
N GLY A 10 1.13 9.62 -3.30
CA GLY A 10 0.06 10.34 -2.59
C GLY A 10 0.44 11.76 -2.17
N TYR A 11 -0.38 12.75 -2.51
CA TYR A 11 -0.15 14.16 -2.19
C TYR A 11 -0.46 14.54 -0.73
N GLY A 12 -1.08 13.65 0.05
CA GLY A 12 -1.31 13.84 1.48
C GLY A 12 -2.04 15.13 1.88
N THR A 13 -2.96 15.61 1.04
CA THR A 13 -3.60 16.94 1.14
C THR A 13 -4.23 17.24 2.51
N ARG A 14 -4.74 16.23 3.22
CA ARG A 14 -5.25 16.38 4.60
C ARG A 14 -4.13 16.73 5.57
N LEU A 15 -3.09 15.90 5.64
CA LEU A 15 -1.93 16.16 6.48
C LEU A 15 -1.29 17.51 6.17
N GLN A 16 -1.08 17.85 4.89
CA GLN A 16 -0.47 19.13 4.51
C GLN A 16 -1.29 20.34 5.00
N ARG A 17 -2.63 20.23 5.02
CA ARG A 17 -3.52 21.27 5.56
C ARG A 17 -3.42 21.37 7.09
N ASP A 18 -3.38 20.23 7.77
CA ASP A 18 -3.25 20.17 9.23
C ASP A 18 -1.90 20.78 9.65
N LEU A 19 -0.81 20.44 8.94
CA LEU A 19 0.54 20.98 9.16
C LEU A 19 0.62 22.49 8.89
N ALA A 20 -0.01 22.98 7.82
CA ALA A 20 -0.06 24.41 7.52
C ALA A 20 -0.81 25.22 8.60
N SER A 21 -1.70 24.56 9.36
CA SER A 21 -2.45 25.16 10.47
C SER A 21 -1.76 24.94 11.83
N SER A 22 -0.69 24.16 11.88
CA SER A 22 0.06 23.85 13.11
C SER A 22 1.25 24.80 13.29
N THR A 23 1.43 25.32 14.51
CA THR A 23 2.63 26.10 14.86
C THR A 23 3.81 25.23 15.27
N GLU A 24 3.56 24.01 15.75
CA GLU A 24 4.57 23.10 16.30
C GLU A 24 5.18 22.18 15.23
N TYR A 25 4.33 21.69 14.30
CA TYR A 25 4.72 20.69 13.32
C TYR A 25 4.97 21.27 11.91
N GLN A 26 5.07 22.60 11.78
CA GLN A 26 5.25 23.27 10.48
C GLN A 26 6.52 22.82 9.74
N HIS A 27 7.54 22.34 10.46
CA HIS A 27 8.77 21.81 9.89
C HIS A 27 8.56 20.53 9.04
N LEU A 28 7.41 19.85 9.17
CA LEU A 28 7.03 18.69 8.35
C LEU A 28 6.26 19.09 7.09
N LEU A 29 5.92 20.37 6.92
CA LEU A 29 5.17 20.84 5.75
C LEU A 29 5.97 20.60 4.46
N GLY A 30 5.32 20.00 3.46
CA GLY A 30 5.93 19.61 2.19
C GLY A 30 6.64 18.25 2.21
N VAL A 31 6.82 17.62 3.38
CA VAL A 31 7.39 16.27 3.45
C VAL A 31 6.35 15.25 2.94
N PRO A 32 6.72 14.37 1.98
CA PRO A 32 5.84 13.29 1.54
C PRO A 32 5.49 12.37 2.71
N LYS A 33 4.24 11.90 2.81
CA LYS A 33 3.77 11.05 3.93
C LYS A 33 4.69 9.88 4.23
N ALA A 34 5.11 9.16 3.19
CA ALA A 34 5.99 8.00 3.29
C ALA A 34 7.37 8.34 3.86
N LEU A 35 7.80 9.60 3.70
CA LEU A 35 9.10 10.11 4.13
C LEU A 35 9.02 10.92 5.44
N LEU A 36 7.89 10.88 6.16
CA LEU A 36 7.78 11.52 7.47
C LEU A 36 8.67 10.79 8.49
N PRO A 37 9.48 11.49 9.29
CA PRO A 37 10.25 10.87 10.36
C PRO A 37 9.32 10.24 11.40
N LEU A 38 9.61 9.02 11.84
CA LEU A 38 8.70 8.26 12.70
C LEU A 38 9.45 7.33 13.64
N GLY A 39 9.22 7.43 14.95
CA GLY A 39 9.77 6.49 15.94
C GLY A 39 11.30 6.40 15.92
N GLY A 40 11.98 7.55 15.84
CA GLY A 40 13.45 7.59 15.76
C GLY A 40 14.04 7.16 14.41
N ARG A 41 13.22 6.90 13.39
CA ARG A 41 13.64 6.73 11.99
C ARG A 41 13.39 7.99 11.18
N ASP A 42 14.19 8.16 10.13
CA ASP A 42 14.16 9.32 9.24
C ASP A 42 12.92 9.35 8.32
N ALA A 43 12.33 8.18 8.03
CA ALA A 43 11.10 8.03 7.27
C ALA A 43 10.22 6.90 7.81
N LEU A 44 8.91 7.02 7.60
CA LEU A 44 7.92 5.99 7.90
C LEU A 44 8.26 4.69 7.17
N ILE A 45 8.58 4.77 5.87
CA ILE A 45 8.91 3.59 5.07
C ILE A 45 10.24 2.94 5.45
N THR A 46 11.13 3.61 6.20
CA THR A 46 12.37 3.01 6.72
C THR A 46 12.06 1.78 7.59
N HIS A 47 10.95 1.78 8.33
CA HIS A 47 10.48 0.61 9.09
C HIS A 47 10.22 -0.61 8.19
N TRP A 48 9.68 -0.39 6.99
CA TRP A 48 9.49 -1.45 6.01
C TRP A 48 10.81 -1.95 5.44
N ILE A 49 11.73 -1.05 5.09
CA ILE A 49 13.04 -1.42 4.54
C ILE A 49 13.80 -2.31 5.52
N GLU A 50 13.87 -1.90 6.79
CA GLU A 50 14.53 -2.70 7.84
C GLU A 50 13.88 -4.07 8.02
N LEU A 51 12.55 -4.14 7.98
CA LEU A 51 11.82 -5.41 8.08
C LEU A 51 12.09 -6.32 6.89
N PHE A 52 12.14 -5.77 5.67
CA PHE A 52 12.42 -6.51 4.43
C PHE A 52 13.84 -7.06 4.38
N GLU A 53 14.84 -6.21 4.67
CA GLU A 53 16.25 -6.58 4.72
C GLU A 53 16.50 -7.71 5.72
N LYS A 54 15.90 -7.61 6.93
CA LYS A 54 15.98 -8.67 7.95
C LYS A 54 15.49 -10.04 7.47
N HIS A 55 14.63 -10.07 6.46
CA HIS A 55 14.05 -11.29 5.90
C HIS A 55 14.53 -11.60 4.48
N GLY A 56 15.64 -10.99 4.04
CA GLY A 56 16.32 -11.33 2.80
C GLY A 56 15.71 -10.72 1.53
N ILE A 57 14.83 -9.72 1.67
CA ILE A 57 14.39 -8.88 0.56
C ILE A 57 15.32 -7.67 0.51
N SER A 58 16.18 -7.60 -0.50
CA SER A 58 17.24 -6.60 -0.57
C SER A 58 16.70 -5.24 -1.02
N ALA A 59 16.93 -4.20 -0.24
CA ALA A 59 16.70 -2.79 -0.59
C ALA A 59 17.33 -2.43 -1.93
N LYS A 60 18.53 -2.94 -2.20
CA LYS A 60 19.26 -2.68 -3.44
C LYS A 60 18.63 -3.32 -4.68
N ASN A 61 18.07 -4.52 -4.56
CA ASN A 61 17.71 -5.36 -5.72
C ASN A 61 16.20 -5.65 -5.86
N ASP A 62 15.47 -5.54 -4.77
CA ASP A 62 14.11 -6.08 -4.64
C ASP A 62 13.07 -5.03 -4.28
N ILE A 63 13.47 -3.81 -3.91
CA ILE A 63 12.55 -2.73 -3.52
C ILE A 63 12.51 -1.63 -4.58
N TYR A 64 11.28 -1.26 -4.95
CA TYR A 64 10.94 -0.28 -5.98
C TYR A 64 9.90 0.70 -5.45
N ILE A 65 9.92 1.94 -5.96
CA ILE A 65 9.07 3.02 -5.49
C ILE A 65 8.47 3.78 -6.68
N VAL A 66 7.16 3.93 -6.67
CA VAL A 66 6.45 4.88 -7.55
C VAL A 66 6.08 6.10 -6.74
N THR A 67 6.43 7.28 -7.24
CA THR A 67 6.09 8.56 -6.64
C THR A 67 5.59 9.55 -7.70
N ASN A 68 5.30 10.79 -7.31
CA ASN A 68 4.92 11.87 -8.22
C ASN A 68 6.11 12.82 -8.45
N ASP A 69 6.02 13.69 -9.46
CA ASP A 69 7.11 14.60 -9.84
C ASP A 69 7.51 15.52 -8.69
N SER A 70 6.52 16.01 -7.94
CA SER A 70 6.72 16.92 -6.82
C SER A 70 7.51 16.29 -5.67
N CYS A 71 7.39 14.98 -5.48
CA CYS A 71 8.05 14.23 -4.40
C CYS A 71 9.31 13.47 -4.88
N TYR A 72 9.51 13.34 -6.20
CA TYR A 72 10.54 12.49 -6.80
C TYR A 72 11.95 12.75 -6.24
N GLN A 73 12.35 14.02 -6.14
CA GLN A 73 13.67 14.39 -5.61
C GLN A 73 13.85 14.02 -4.13
N ALA A 74 12.79 14.09 -3.33
CA ALA A 74 12.84 13.70 -1.92
C ALA A 74 13.06 12.19 -1.78
N PHE A 75 12.37 11.38 -2.59
CA PHE A 75 12.57 9.94 -2.62
C PHE A 75 13.95 9.53 -3.14
N GLN A 76 14.47 10.17 -4.19
CA GLN A 76 15.85 9.94 -4.67
C GLN A 76 16.87 10.17 -3.54
N THR A 77 16.74 11.31 -2.86
CA THR A 77 17.64 11.68 -1.75
C THR A 77 17.56 10.67 -0.60
N TRP A 78 16.35 10.29 -0.19
CA TRP A 78 16.15 9.29 0.86
C TRP A 78 16.71 7.92 0.45
N ALA A 79 16.41 7.44 -0.75
CA ALA A 79 16.88 6.13 -1.24
C ALA A 79 18.40 6.02 -1.29
N ALA A 80 19.11 7.10 -1.62
CA ALA A 80 20.58 7.13 -1.63
C ALA A 80 21.17 6.86 -0.23
N ALA A 81 20.47 7.25 0.85
CA ALA A 81 20.87 6.99 2.22
C ALA A 81 20.51 5.58 2.71
N HIS A 82 19.61 4.87 2.02
CA HIS A 82 19.10 3.54 2.37
C HIS A 82 19.50 2.43 1.37
N GLU A 83 20.54 2.69 0.57
CA GLU A 83 21.08 1.75 -0.43
C GLU A 83 20.08 1.24 -1.48
N ILE A 84 18.95 1.94 -1.65
CA ILE A 84 17.98 1.66 -2.71
C ILE A 84 18.51 2.27 -4.00
N SER A 85 18.49 1.46 -5.07
CA SER A 85 18.92 1.92 -6.39
C SER A 85 18.08 3.12 -6.84
N GLN A 86 18.74 4.17 -7.33
CA GLN A 86 18.04 5.34 -7.87
C GLN A 86 17.19 4.99 -9.10
N ASP A 87 17.61 3.96 -9.85
CA ASP A 87 16.85 3.40 -10.98
C ASP A 87 15.59 2.64 -10.55
N HIS A 88 15.43 2.35 -9.25
CA HIS A 88 14.24 1.71 -8.68
C HIS A 88 13.21 2.71 -8.16
N ILE A 89 13.39 4.01 -8.45
CA ILE A 89 12.42 5.03 -8.13
C ILE A 89 11.98 5.68 -9.44
N VAL A 90 10.66 5.76 -9.62
CA VAL A 90 10.07 6.36 -10.81
C VAL A 90 9.03 7.39 -10.40
N SER A 91 8.99 8.49 -11.15
CA SER A 91 7.87 9.41 -11.12
C SER A 91 6.78 8.98 -12.09
N ASP A 92 5.52 9.04 -11.65
CA ASP A 92 4.32 8.85 -12.48
C ASP A 92 4.06 10.04 -13.43
N GLY A 93 4.86 11.10 -13.35
CA GLY A 93 4.78 12.32 -14.18
C GLY A 93 3.67 13.28 -13.76
N THR A 94 2.99 13.04 -12.64
CA THR A 94 1.95 13.92 -12.12
C THR A 94 2.56 14.94 -11.16
N SER A 95 1.99 16.14 -11.14
CA SER A 95 2.47 17.25 -10.29
C SER A 95 1.39 17.84 -9.37
N SER A 96 0.14 17.37 -9.46
CA SER A 96 -0.94 17.79 -8.57
C SER A 96 -1.90 16.65 -8.22
N ASN A 97 -2.63 16.82 -7.12
CA ASN A 97 -3.61 15.84 -6.65
C ASN A 97 -4.78 15.67 -7.65
N GLU A 98 -5.10 16.69 -8.44
CA GLU A 98 -6.17 16.68 -9.43
C GLU A 98 -5.79 15.84 -10.66
N THR A 99 -4.51 15.88 -11.05
CA THR A 99 -3.94 15.18 -12.20
C THR A 99 -3.37 13.80 -11.87
N ARG A 100 -3.34 13.42 -10.59
CA ARG A 100 -2.89 12.10 -10.11
C ARG A 100 -3.47 10.95 -10.94
N LEU A 101 -2.68 9.90 -11.15
CA LEU A 101 -3.16 8.70 -11.83
C LEU A 101 -4.16 7.93 -10.97
N GLY A 102 -3.83 7.79 -9.68
CA GLY A 102 -4.56 7.01 -8.69
C GLY A 102 -3.81 5.74 -8.30
N ALA A 103 -4.14 5.15 -7.16
CA ALA A 103 -3.29 4.12 -6.57
C ALA A 103 -3.19 2.83 -7.42
N VAL A 104 -4.29 2.35 -8.03
CA VAL A 104 -4.21 1.16 -8.92
C VAL A 104 -3.46 1.46 -10.21
N PRO A 105 -3.69 2.60 -10.90
CA PRO A 105 -2.81 3.04 -11.98
C PRO A 105 -1.33 3.12 -11.61
N ASP A 106 -0.98 3.62 -10.42
CA ASP A 106 0.41 3.70 -9.95
C ASP A 106 1.02 2.30 -9.74
N ILE A 107 0.25 1.35 -9.22
CA ILE A 107 0.67 -0.06 -9.13
C ILE A 107 1.03 -0.59 -10.51
N LEU A 108 0.13 -0.47 -11.49
CA LEU A 108 0.37 -0.99 -12.83
C LEU A 108 1.55 -0.27 -13.50
N PHE A 109 1.61 1.05 -13.39
CA PHE A 109 2.70 1.86 -13.94
C PHE A 109 4.06 1.42 -13.38
N GLY A 110 4.19 1.28 -12.06
CA GLY A 110 5.42 0.80 -11.43
C GLY A 110 5.82 -0.59 -11.87
N ILE A 111 4.87 -1.53 -11.85
CA ILE A 111 5.12 -2.91 -12.30
C ILE A 111 5.65 -2.94 -13.74
N GLN A 112 4.99 -2.22 -14.65
CA GLN A 112 5.39 -2.20 -16.06
C GLN A 112 6.72 -1.50 -16.27
N GLN A 113 6.94 -0.37 -15.60
CA GLN A 113 8.14 0.42 -15.82
C GLN A 113 9.42 -0.25 -15.26
N PHE A 114 9.29 -1.02 -14.19
CA PHE A 114 10.39 -1.82 -13.66
C PHE A 114 10.45 -3.24 -14.24
N GLY A 115 9.52 -3.61 -15.13
CA GLY A 115 9.47 -4.94 -15.76
C GLY A 115 9.20 -6.10 -14.79
N LEU A 116 8.45 -5.84 -13.71
CA LEU A 116 8.19 -6.81 -12.65
C LEU A 116 7.13 -7.86 -13.03
N ASP A 117 6.39 -7.64 -14.12
CA ASP A 117 5.32 -8.50 -14.62
C ASP A 117 5.81 -9.78 -15.31
N GLN A 118 7.11 -9.89 -15.61
CA GLN A 118 7.65 -10.99 -16.42
C GLN A 118 7.83 -12.29 -15.62
N GLN A 119 8.43 -12.22 -14.43
CA GLN A 119 8.84 -13.42 -13.68
C GLN A 119 8.59 -13.33 -12.17
N ASP A 120 8.21 -12.16 -11.66
CA ASP A 120 8.18 -11.87 -10.24
C ASP A 120 6.77 -11.77 -9.67
N HIS A 121 6.63 -12.20 -8.42
CA HIS A 121 5.49 -11.89 -7.59
C HIS A 121 5.74 -10.51 -6.98
N VAL A 122 4.70 -9.68 -6.87
CA VAL A 122 4.88 -8.28 -6.46
C VAL A 122 4.13 -8.04 -5.15
N LEU A 123 4.87 -7.72 -4.10
CA LEU A 123 4.32 -7.20 -2.85
C LEU A 123 4.12 -5.69 -2.99
N VAL A 124 2.87 -5.25 -3.08
CA VAL A 124 2.49 -3.84 -3.08
C VAL A 124 2.24 -3.37 -1.65
N VAL A 125 2.85 -2.26 -1.26
CA VAL A 125 2.70 -1.65 0.06
C VAL A 125 2.28 -0.18 -0.07
N GLY A 126 1.23 0.22 0.64
CA GLY A 126 0.89 1.63 0.80
C GLY A 126 1.93 2.36 1.64
N GLY A 127 2.60 3.38 1.08
CA GLY A 127 3.70 4.07 1.73
C GLY A 127 3.33 4.88 2.98
N ASP A 128 2.04 5.04 3.30
CA ASP A 128 1.55 5.72 4.50
C ASP A 128 0.97 4.77 5.56
N THR A 129 1.09 3.45 5.36
CA THR A 129 0.60 2.43 6.28
C THR A 129 1.75 1.62 6.88
N LEU A 130 1.68 1.36 8.19
CA LEU A 130 2.52 0.40 8.91
C LEU A 130 1.65 -0.62 9.66
N PHE A 131 2.22 -1.77 10.01
CA PHE A 131 1.56 -2.73 10.90
C PHE A 131 2.04 -2.60 12.34
N LEU A 132 1.29 -3.20 13.26
CA LEU A 132 1.69 -3.32 14.66
C LEU A 132 2.94 -4.21 14.78
N HIS A 133 3.70 -4.04 15.87
CA HIS A 133 5.02 -4.65 16.06
C HIS A 133 5.04 -6.18 16.06
N ASP A 134 3.89 -6.83 16.24
CA ASP A 134 3.73 -8.28 16.23
C ASP A 134 3.51 -8.86 14.83
N PHE A 135 3.56 -8.04 13.76
CA PHE A 135 3.49 -8.54 12.40
C PHE A 135 4.70 -9.42 12.04
N ASP A 136 4.41 -10.65 11.61
CA ASP A 136 5.40 -11.63 11.17
C ASP A 136 5.44 -11.73 9.64
N LEU A 137 6.37 -10.99 9.04
CA LEU A 137 6.60 -11.02 7.59
C LEU A 137 7.02 -12.42 7.09
N LEU A 138 7.80 -13.17 7.88
CA LEU A 138 8.27 -14.49 7.47
C LEU A 138 7.11 -15.49 7.41
N ALA A 139 6.20 -15.45 8.38
CA ALA A 139 4.97 -16.24 8.36
C ALA A 139 4.06 -15.85 7.19
N PHE A 140 3.95 -14.56 6.88
CA PHE A 140 3.22 -14.07 5.71
C PHE A 140 3.81 -14.64 4.40
N LEU A 141 5.13 -14.53 4.20
CA LEU A 141 5.80 -15.04 2.99
C LEU A 141 5.70 -16.56 2.86
N ARG A 142 5.85 -17.31 3.95
CA ARG A 142 5.67 -18.78 3.96
C ARG A 142 4.24 -19.19 3.59
N THR A 143 3.25 -18.46 4.08
CA THR A 143 1.84 -18.68 3.70
C THR A 143 1.63 -18.49 2.20
N PHE A 144 2.32 -17.53 1.58
CA PHE A 144 2.27 -17.34 0.13
C PHE A 144 2.97 -18.48 -0.61
N GLU A 145 4.16 -18.91 -0.17
CA GLU A 145 4.91 -20.00 -0.80
C GLU A 145 4.19 -21.35 -0.76
N GLN A 146 3.32 -21.57 0.23
CA GLN A 146 2.50 -22.77 0.33
C GLN A 146 1.35 -22.80 -0.68
N GLN A 147 1.03 -21.67 -1.31
CA GLN A 147 0.01 -21.60 -2.35
C GLN A 147 0.65 -21.92 -3.69
N GLU A 148 0.11 -22.92 -4.39
CA GLU A 148 0.54 -23.23 -5.76
C GLU A 148 0.22 -22.07 -6.71
N ARG A 149 -0.93 -21.42 -6.49
CA ARG A 149 -1.44 -20.33 -7.32
C ARG A 149 -2.46 -19.48 -6.54
N GLY A 150 -2.07 -18.28 -6.15
CA GLY A 150 -2.95 -17.37 -5.41
C GLY A 150 -2.24 -16.07 -5.04
N CYS A 151 -3.00 -14.99 -4.94
CA CYS A 151 -2.53 -13.77 -4.28
C CYS A 151 -2.74 -13.90 -2.77
N LEU A 152 -1.97 -13.15 -1.97
CA LEU A 152 -2.15 -13.09 -0.52
C LEU A 152 -2.29 -11.63 -0.08
N VAL A 153 -3.32 -11.34 0.72
CA VAL A 153 -3.54 -10.02 1.31
C VAL A 153 -3.63 -10.11 2.82
N THR A 154 -3.30 -9.03 3.52
CA THR A 154 -3.50 -8.99 4.97
C THR A 154 -4.92 -8.57 5.34
N THR A 155 -5.40 -9.05 6.48
CA THR A 155 -6.69 -8.63 7.04
C THR A 155 -6.64 -8.43 8.55
N TYR A 156 -7.42 -7.50 9.08
CA TYR A 156 -7.55 -7.28 10.52
C TYR A 156 -8.99 -6.95 10.92
N GLN A 157 -9.35 -7.21 12.18
CA GLN A 157 -10.69 -6.96 12.68
C GLN A 157 -10.89 -5.47 13.01
N VAL A 158 -12.03 -4.91 12.60
CA VAL A 158 -12.44 -3.52 12.90
C VAL A 158 -13.75 -3.47 13.67
N LYS A 159 -13.99 -2.36 14.36
CA LYS A 159 -15.29 -2.12 15.02
C LYS A 159 -16.35 -1.75 13.99
N ASP A 160 -17.61 -2.03 14.30
CA ASP A 160 -18.78 -1.66 13.48
C ASP A 160 -18.78 -0.18 13.07
N SER A 161 -18.38 0.70 13.99
CA SER A 161 -18.29 2.15 13.75
C SER A 161 -17.23 2.56 12.74
N GLU A 162 -16.35 1.65 12.32
CA GLU A 162 -15.19 1.95 11.46
C GLU A 162 -15.28 1.27 10.08
N VAL A 163 -16.25 0.37 9.90
CA VAL A 163 -16.48 -0.40 8.65
C VAL A 163 -16.49 0.50 7.41
N HIS A 164 -17.17 1.65 7.48
CA HIS A 164 -17.29 2.62 6.39
C HIS A 164 -15.97 3.29 5.97
N LYS A 165 -14.87 3.05 6.69
CA LYS A 165 -13.55 3.64 6.39
C LYS A 165 -12.68 2.73 5.52
N PHE A 166 -13.00 1.44 5.43
CA PHE A 166 -12.09 0.43 4.88
C PHE A 166 -12.73 -0.43 3.79
N GLY A 167 -11.90 -1.11 3.01
CA GLY A 167 -12.32 -2.25 2.21
C GLY A 167 -12.55 -3.46 3.11
N ILE A 168 -13.76 -4.03 3.07
CA ILE A 168 -14.19 -5.13 3.93
C ILE A 168 -14.28 -6.39 3.09
N VAL A 169 -13.69 -7.47 3.60
CA VAL A 169 -13.64 -8.77 2.94
C VAL A 169 -14.46 -9.81 3.68
N GLU A 170 -15.06 -10.71 2.90
CA GLU A 170 -15.59 -11.98 3.40
C GLU A 170 -14.77 -13.11 2.79
N THR A 171 -14.59 -14.17 3.57
CA THR A 171 -13.84 -15.35 3.12
C THR A 171 -14.68 -16.61 3.27
N ASP A 172 -14.33 -17.62 2.49
CA ASP A 172 -14.78 -18.98 2.76
C ASP A 172 -14.03 -19.60 3.95
N LYS A 173 -14.32 -20.88 4.22
CA LYS A 173 -13.70 -21.68 5.29
C LYS A 173 -12.20 -21.91 5.11
N ASP A 174 -11.69 -21.76 3.89
CA ASP A 174 -10.28 -21.99 3.53
C ASP A 174 -9.51 -20.65 3.49
N GLY A 175 -10.17 -19.54 3.83
CA GLY A 175 -9.57 -18.21 3.92
C GLY A 175 -9.45 -17.48 2.58
N LEU A 176 -10.13 -17.98 1.53
CA LEU A 176 -10.19 -17.34 0.22
C LEU A 176 -11.28 -16.27 0.19
N ILE A 177 -10.99 -15.11 -0.40
CA ILE A 177 -11.95 -14.01 -0.53
C ILE A 177 -13.12 -14.42 -1.43
N THR A 178 -14.34 -14.27 -0.92
CA THR A 178 -15.59 -14.52 -1.63
C THR A 178 -16.40 -13.25 -1.88
N SER A 179 -16.11 -12.16 -1.16
CA SER A 179 -16.71 -10.85 -1.35
C SER A 179 -15.75 -9.74 -0.94
N PHE A 180 -15.81 -8.61 -1.63
CA PHE A 180 -15.09 -7.38 -1.29
C PHE A 180 -16.03 -6.18 -1.41
N LEU A 181 -16.13 -5.41 -0.35
CA LEU A 181 -16.94 -4.20 -0.28
C LEU A 181 -16.05 -3.01 0.07
N GLU A 182 -15.94 -2.02 -0.82
CA GLU A 182 -15.16 -0.81 -0.56
C GLU A 182 -15.99 0.19 0.24
N LYS A 183 -15.56 0.50 1.47
CA LYS A 183 -16.19 1.48 2.37
C LYS A 183 -17.71 1.30 2.51
N PRO A 184 -18.19 0.08 2.85
CA PRO A 184 -19.62 -0.18 2.93
C PRO A 184 -20.24 0.49 4.15
N GLU A 185 -21.55 0.74 4.07
CA GLU A 185 -22.34 1.03 5.27
C GLU A 185 -22.28 -0.15 6.26
N PRO A 186 -22.28 0.08 7.58
CA PRO A 186 -22.18 -0.98 8.58
C PRO A 186 -23.27 -2.07 8.49
N THR A 187 -24.40 -1.76 7.85
CA THR A 187 -25.54 -2.67 7.64
C THR A 187 -25.41 -3.52 6.38
N ALA A 188 -24.50 -3.19 5.46
CA ALA A 188 -24.36 -3.89 4.19
C ALA A 188 -23.71 -5.27 4.32
N THR A 189 -22.95 -5.52 5.38
CA THR A 189 -22.36 -6.82 5.72
C THR A 189 -22.18 -6.97 7.23
N GLN A 190 -22.19 -8.21 7.71
CA GLN A 190 -21.79 -8.55 9.08
C GLN A 190 -20.28 -8.74 9.23
N ALA A 191 -19.54 -8.77 8.13
CA ALA A 191 -18.09 -8.92 8.15
C ALA A 191 -17.40 -7.69 8.74
N ARG A 192 -16.30 -7.93 9.46
CA ARG A 192 -15.48 -6.92 10.12
C ARG A 192 -14.00 -7.06 9.78
N SER A 193 -13.71 -7.77 8.69
CA SER A 193 -12.36 -8.02 8.21
C SER A 193 -11.94 -6.91 7.25
N ALA A 194 -11.14 -5.95 7.71
CA ALA A 194 -10.61 -4.87 6.89
C ALA A 194 -9.32 -5.30 6.17
N CYS A 195 -9.14 -4.85 4.93
CA CYS A 195 -8.03 -5.23 4.05
C CYS A 195 -7.21 -3.99 3.64
N PRO A 196 -6.07 -3.70 4.32
CA PRO A 196 -5.21 -2.57 3.95
C PRO A 196 -4.34 -2.88 2.74
N CYS A 197 -3.77 -1.85 2.11
CA CYS A 197 -2.88 -2.00 0.96
C CYS A 197 -1.54 -2.62 1.35
N PHE A 198 -1.54 -3.96 1.45
CA PHE A 198 -0.40 -4.84 1.59
C PHE A 198 -0.74 -6.14 0.86
N TYR A 199 -0.44 -6.16 -0.43
CA TYR A 199 -0.94 -7.18 -1.36
C TYR A 199 0.22 -7.88 -2.04
N LEU A 200 0.36 -9.17 -1.81
CA LEU A 200 1.31 -10.00 -2.54
C LEU A 200 0.61 -10.62 -3.75
N PHE A 201 0.80 -9.97 -4.90
CA PHE A 201 0.24 -10.42 -6.17
C PHE A 201 1.06 -11.56 -6.76
N HIS A 202 0.37 -12.64 -7.10
CA HIS A 202 0.97 -13.67 -7.95
C HIS A 202 1.22 -13.10 -9.35
N LYS A 203 2.36 -13.43 -9.96
CA LYS A 203 2.75 -12.94 -11.30
C LYS A 203 1.64 -13.06 -12.36
N GLU A 204 0.93 -14.18 -12.35
CA GLU A 204 -0.18 -14.43 -13.29
C GLU A 204 -1.38 -13.49 -13.10
N ALA A 205 -1.59 -12.96 -11.90
CA ALA A 205 -2.68 -12.05 -11.58
C ALA A 205 -2.41 -10.61 -12.03
N ILE A 206 -1.16 -10.25 -12.31
CA ILE A 206 -0.77 -8.89 -12.72
C ILE A 206 -1.51 -8.46 -14.00
N SER A 207 -1.67 -9.38 -14.96
CA SER A 207 -2.42 -9.12 -16.20
C SER A 207 -3.89 -8.74 -15.96
N LEU A 208 -4.48 -9.16 -14.83
CA LEU A 208 -5.84 -8.78 -14.45
C LEU A 208 -5.93 -7.34 -13.93
N ILE A 209 -4.86 -6.79 -13.38
CA ILE A 209 -4.78 -5.38 -13.00
C ILE A 209 -4.83 -4.51 -14.25
N GLU A 210 -4.09 -4.90 -15.29
CA GLU A 210 -4.14 -4.23 -16.60
C GLU A 210 -5.54 -4.32 -17.22
N ALA A 211 -6.14 -5.52 -17.22
CA ALA A 211 -7.50 -5.72 -17.72
C ALA A 211 -8.52 -4.84 -16.99
N PHE A 212 -8.44 -4.76 -15.66
CA PHE A 212 -9.30 -3.90 -14.85
C PHE A 212 -9.22 -2.43 -15.27
N ILE A 213 -8.02 -1.86 -15.34
CA ILE A 213 -7.83 -0.46 -15.75
C ILE A 213 -8.32 -0.23 -17.18
N LYS A 214 -8.02 -1.15 -18.09
CA LYS A 214 -8.44 -1.07 -19.49
C LYS A 214 -9.96 -1.07 -19.63
N GLU A 215 -10.66 -1.97 -18.94
CA GLU A 215 -12.12 -2.03 -18.93
C GLU A 215 -12.74 -0.74 -18.37
N CYS A 216 -12.20 -0.22 -17.25
CA CYS A 216 -12.66 1.06 -16.70
C CYS A 216 -12.49 2.22 -17.70
N LYS A 217 -11.35 2.31 -18.39
CA LYS A 217 -11.11 3.33 -19.41
C LYS A 217 -12.06 3.17 -20.61
N GLN A 218 -12.27 1.94 -21.09
CA GLN A 218 -13.20 1.65 -22.19
C GLN A 218 -14.65 1.99 -21.85
N ALA A 219 -15.05 1.78 -20.59
CA ALA A 219 -16.36 2.16 -20.08
C ALA A 219 -16.49 3.66 -19.78
N ASN A 220 -15.43 4.46 -20.03
CA ASN A 220 -15.35 5.87 -19.67
C ASN A 220 -15.68 6.11 -18.18
N ALA A 221 -15.26 5.19 -17.31
CA ALA A 221 -15.52 5.26 -15.89
C ALA A 221 -14.74 6.42 -15.25
N PRO A 222 -15.31 7.09 -14.24
CA PRO A 222 -14.62 8.16 -13.53
C PRO A 222 -13.39 7.60 -12.77
N LYS A 223 -12.40 8.45 -12.48
CA LYS A 223 -11.13 8.04 -11.85
C LYS A 223 -11.35 7.28 -10.55
N GLU A 224 -12.33 7.72 -9.76
CA GLU A 224 -12.70 7.13 -8.48
C GLU A 224 -13.09 5.65 -8.61
N ALA A 225 -13.54 5.20 -9.78
CA ALA A 225 -13.90 3.80 -10.04
C ALA A 225 -12.69 2.85 -10.04
N TYR A 226 -11.48 3.37 -10.25
CA TYR A 226 -10.25 2.57 -10.31
C TYR A 226 -9.08 3.18 -9.51
N ASP A 227 -9.27 4.29 -8.79
CA ASP A 227 -8.24 4.88 -7.92
C ASP A 227 -7.95 3.98 -6.70
N ALA A 228 -9.00 3.55 -5.98
CA ALA A 228 -8.85 2.82 -4.73
C ALA A 228 -8.40 1.36 -4.93
N THR A 229 -7.38 0.94 -4.18
CA THR A 229 -6.76 -0.38 -4.33
C THR A 229 -7.70 -1.54 -4.01
N GLY A 230 -8.66 -1.35 -3.11
CA GLY A 230 -9.72 -2.32 -2.82
C GLY A 230 -10.63 -2.63 -4.01
N LYS A 231 -10.85 -1.67 -4.91
CA LYS A 231 -11.64 -1.90 -6.14
C LYS A 231 -10.94 -2.84 -7.11
N CYS A 232 -9.61 -2.79 -7.14
CA CYS A 232 -8.80 -3.76 -7.88
C CYS A 232 -9.01 -5.17 -7.29
N LEU A 233 -8.93 -5.34 -5.97
CA LEU A 233 -9.19 -6.65 -5.34
C LEU A 233 -10.61 -7.16 -5.61
N ALA A 234 -11.62 -6.27 -5.58
CA ALA A 234 -13.00 -6.61 -5.93
C ALA A 234 -13.14 -7.12 -7.38
N TYR A 235 -12.33 -6.62 -8.30
CA TYR A 235 -12.27 -7.13 -9.67
C TYR A 235 -11.51 -8.46 -9.76
N LEU A 236 -10.42 -8.62 -9.00
CA LEU A 236 -9.52 -9.77 -9.09
C LEU A 236 -10.09 -11.03 -8.43
N TYR A 237 -10.70 -10.96 -7.23
CA TYR A 237 -11.09 -12.16 -6.47
C TYR A 237 -11.98 -13.16 -7.23
N PRO A 238 -12.97 -12.75 -8.07
CA PRO A 238 -13.76 -13.74 -8.81
C PRO A 238 -13.00 -14.35 -10.00
N ARG A 239 -11.80 -13.85 -10.33
CA ARG A 239 -10.99 -14.22 -11.50
C ARG A 239 -9.68 -14.92 -11.11
N PHE A 240 -9.18 -14.69 -9.91
CA PHE A 240 -7.93 -15.27 -9.41
C PHE A 240 -8.03 -15.48 -7.89
N PRO A 241 -7.60 -16.63 -7.34
CA PRO A 241 -7.67 -16.88 -5.90
C PRO A 241 -6.93 -15.80 -5.11
N ILE A 242 -7.57 -15.26 -4.08
CA ILE A 242 -6.95 -14.34 -3.13
C ILE A 242 -7.16 -14.89 -1.73
N ALA A 243 -6.10 -15.41 -1.12
CA ALA A 243 -6.08 -15.84 0.27
C ALA A 243 -5.86 -14.64 1.19
N THR A 244 -6.17 -14.82 2.47
CA THR A 244 -6.00 -13.81 3.52
C THR A 244 -4.99 -14.25 4.58
N PHE A 245 -4.26 -13.28 5.12
CA PHE A 245 -3.35 -13.46 6.26
C PHE A 245 -3.76 -12.52 7.40
N PRO A 246 -4.11 -13.04 8.58
CA PRO A 246 -4.54 -12.19 9.69
C PRO A 246 -3.36 -11.41 10.29
N ILE A 247 -3.59 -10.13 10.59
CA ILE A 247 -2.67 -9.27 11.36
C ILE A 247 -3.44 -8.63 12.52
N SER A 248 -2.72 -8.20 13.55
CA SER A 248 -3.33 -7.58 14.73
C SER A 248 -3.89 -6.19 14.48
N GLY A 249 -3.37 -5.48 13.47
CA GLY A 249 -3.86 -4.18 13.07
C GLY A 249 -2.87 -3.41 12.22
N ARG A 250 -3.25 -2.18 11.87
CA ARG A 250 -2.41 -1.24 11.13
C ARG A 250 -2.48 0.16 11.72
N ILE A 251 -1.49 0.95 11.37
CA ILE A 251 -1.43 2.39 11.60
C ILE A 251 -1.43 3.07 10.23
N ASP A 252 -2.32 4.04 10.04
CA ASP A 252 -2.57 4.74 8.77
C ASP A 252 -2.30 6.24 8.93
N VAL A 253 -1.22 6.75 8.35
CA VAL A 253 -0.79 8.14 8.51
C VAL A 253 -1.47 9.03 7.48
N GLY A 254 -2.72 9.39 7.76
CA GLY A 254 -3.54 10.20 6.85
C GLY A 254 -3.62 11.70 7.18
N GLY A 255 -3.41 12.09 8.44
CA GLY A 255 -3.50 13.46 8.95
C GLY A 255 -2.59 13.66 10.17
N LEU A 256 -2.55 14.87 10.72
CA LEU A 256 -1.59 15.19 11.80
C LEU A 256 -1.84 14.35 13.06
N GLU A 257 -3.09 14.21 13.51
CA GLU A 257 -3.43 13.39 14.68
C GLU A 257 -2.95 11.93 14.53
N SER A 258 -3.28 11.28 13.41
CA SER A 258 -2.81 9.92 13.12
C SER A 258 -1.29 9.81 13.01
N TYR A 259 -0.60 10.87 12.60
CA TYR A 259 0.87 10.90 12.59
C TYR A 259 1.43 10.93 14.02
N LEU A 260 0.83 11.72 14.91
CA LEU A 260 1.25 11.79 16.32
C LEU A 260 1.03 10.46 17.04
N ASP A 261 -0.12 9.83 16.83
CA ASP A 261 -0.41 8.49 17.37
C ASP A 261 0.61 7.46 16.87
N ALA A 262 0.91 7.47 15.57
CA ALA A 262 1.93 6.62 14.97
C ALA A 262 3.30 6.89 15.59
N HIS A 263 3.69 8.16 15.72
CA HIS A 263 4.97 8.55 16.27
C HIS A 263 5.13 8.09 17.72
N ALA A 264 4.09 8.25 18.54
CA ALA A 264 4.07 7.78 19.91
C ALA A 264 4.20 6.25 20.00
N TYR A 265 3.46 5.52 19.17
CA TYR A 265 3.51 4.05 19.12
C TYR A 265 4.92 3.56 18.79
N PHE A 266 5.51 4.05 17.70
CA PHE A 266 6.85 3.63 17.24
C PHE A 266 8.01 4.20 18.07
N SER A 267 7.76 5.19 18.95
CA SER A 267 8.76 5.68 19.91
C SER A 267 8.75 4.92 21.24
N SER A 268 7.72 4.12 21.50
CA SER A 268 7.50 3.45 22.80
C SER A 268 8.17 2.07 22.91
N ASN A 269 9.12 1.76 22.03
CA ASN A 269 9.81 0.46 21.93
C ASN A 269 11.33 0.59 21.93
#